data_AF-A0A4R5K5W8-F1
#
_entry.id   AF-A0A4R5K5W8-F1
#
_cell.length_a   1.000
_cell.length_b   1.000
_cell.length_c   1.000
_cell.angle_alpha   90.00
_cell.angle_beta   90.00
_cell.angle_gamma   90.00
#
_symmetry.space_group_name_H-M   'P 1'
#
loop_
_entity.id
_entity.type
_entity.pdbx_description
1 polymer ?
#
loop_
_entity_poly.entity_id
_entity_poly.type
_entity_poly.pdbx_seq_one_letter_code
_entity_poly.pdbx_strand_id
1 'polypeptide(L)'
;MPTKEITNGLPSVLGAQVRGDGGMVVSDELAKELNVGPLAVDRNQGIATAHGTAKVDGTYDYPADGRRAGFAYGLLSPVPAGGGAFDECWVRSWPPSPEMRMLIRLSLIPGAGEPNADPPVVSQLNTRKGTEFDGAARFEQRVTRFGAMAALAVGMVLGYFSVRSRRLELASAKHSGVTAATQRLQVGIEHAVVALMAWILAMPMIIYAARSAGLPDLPVMVVLGTKPVLVAAPAFIIGAIAGAATIREKQLFRYFSNR
;
A
#
# COMPACT_ATOMS: atom_id res chain seq x y z
N MET A 1 19.08 -26.75 -11.34
CA MET A 1 19.26 -25.41 -10.75
C MET A 1 19.52 -24.40 -11.87
N PRO A 2 19.06 -23.14 -11.77
CA PRO A 2 19.32 -22.14 -12.79
C PRO A 2 20.81 -21.76 -12.75
N THR A 3 21.53 -22.10 -13.81
CA THR A 3 22.96 -21.78 -13.98
C THR A 3 23.11 -20.61 -14.93
N LYS A 4 23.98 -19.66 -14.58
CA LYS A 4 24.31 -18.49 -15.41
C LYS A 4 25.80 -18.45 -15.67
N GLU A 5 26.17 -18.27 -16.94
CA GLU A 5 27.56 -18.03 -17.32
C GLU A 5 27.91 -16.57 -17.06
N ILE A 6 29.07 -16.34 -16.44
CA ILE A 6 29.45 -15.02 -15.96
C ILE A 6 30.91 -14.73 -16.27
N THR A 7 31.27 -13.46 -16.44
CA THR A 7 32.68 -13.08 -16.46
C THR A 7 33.25 -13.05 -15.05
N ASN A 8 34.58 -13.19 -14.92
CA ASN A 8 35.29 -13.16 -13.64
C ASN A 8 35.07 -11.88 -12.82
N GLY A 9 34.58 -10.79 -13.43
CA GLY A 9 34.28 -9.54 -12.75
C GLY A 9 32.94 -9.53 -11.99
N LEU A 10 31.95 -10.31 -12.43
CA LEU A 10 30.59 -10.25 -11.86
C LEU A 10 30.51 -10.61 -10.37
N PRO A 11 31.27 -11.58 -9.82
CA PRO A 11 31.21 -11.90 -8.39
C PRO A 11 31.51 -10.66 -7.51
N SER A 12 32.45 -9.80 -7.94
CA SER A 12 32.74 -8.56 -7.23
C SER A 12 31.57 -7.57 -7.25
N VAL A 13 30.80 -7.52 -8.35
CA VAL A 13 29.60 -6.68 -8.53
C VAL A 13 28.44 -7.18 -7.69
N LEU A 14 28.40 -8.48 -7.36
CA LEU A 14 27.45 -9.07 -6.42
C LEU A 14 27.94 -9.02 -4.96
N GLY A 15 29.23 -8.71 -4.73
CA GLY A 15 29.82 -8.71 -3.39
C GLY A 15 30.07 -10.13 -2.87
N ALA A 16 30.24 -11.07 -3.80
CA ALA A 16 30.57 -12.46 -3.50
C ALA A 16 31.92 -12.56 -2.79
N GLN A 17 32.02 -13.51 -1.87
CA GLN A 17 33.28 -13.91 -1.26
C GLN A 17 33.84 -15.09 -2.05
N VAL A 18 34.87 -14.82 -2.87
CA VAL A 18 35.49 -15.81 -3.76
C VAL A 18 36.94 -16.03 -3.34
N ARG A 19 37.43 -17.28 -3.43
CA ARG A 19 38.80 -17.65 -3.02
C ARG A 19 39.82 -17.38 -4.13
N GLY A 20 39.38 -17.36 -5.38
CA GLY A 20 40.24 -17.14 -6.55
C GLY A 20 40.89 -18.42 -7.07
N ASP A 21 40.42 -19.59 -6.61
CA ASP A 21 40.95 -20.89 -7.01
C ASP A 21 40.33 -21.40 -8.32
N GLY A 22 39.36 -20.67 -8.88
CA GLY A 22 38.60 -21.07 -10.06
C GLY A 22 37.53 -22.10 -9.72
N GLY A 23 36.27 -21.74 -9.94
CA GLY A 23 35.13 -22.62 -9.69
C GLY A 23 33.82 -21.86 -9.68
N MET A 24 32.73 -22.55 -9.37
CA MET A 24 31.39 -21.98 -9.38
C MET A 24 31.14 -21.10 -8.15
N VAL A 25 30.36 -20.03 -8.32
CA VAL A 25 29.92 -19.17 -7.22
C VAL A 25 28.42 -19.42 -6.97
N VAL A 26 28.05 -19.70 -5.73
CA VAL A 26 26.72 -20.18 -5.35
C VAL A 26 26.02 -19.13 -4.48
N SER A 27 24.70 -18.99 -4.57
CA SER A 27 23.99 -18.14 -3.60
C SER A 27 24.03 -18.75 -2.19
N ASP A 28 24.00 -17.91 -1.15
CA ASP A 28 24.03 -18.40 0.24
C ASP A 28 22.87 -19.33 0.60
N GLU A 29 21.71 -19.15 -0.02
CA GLU A 29 20.53 -20.02 0.17
C GLU A 29 20.74 -21.41 -0.45
N LEU A 30 21.25 -21.45 -1.69
CA LEU A 30 21.56 -22.70 -2.39
C LEU A 30 22.75 -23.43 -1.75
N ALA A 31 23.75 -22.68 -1.27
CA ALA A 31 24.88 -23.20 -0.52
C ALA A 31 24.45 -23.93 0.76
N LYS A 32 23.52 -23.36 1.53
CA LYS A 32 22.95 -23.97 2.74
C LYS A 32 22.19 -25.25 2.42
N GLU A 33 21.38 -25.27 1.37
CA GLU A 33 20.57 -26.44 1.02
C GLU A 33 21.43 -27.60 0.51
N LEU A 34 22.43 -27.30 -0.31
CA LEU A 34 23.36 -28.30 -0.84
C LEU A 34 24.47 -28.68 0.15
N ASN A 35 24.56 -28.02 1.30
CA ASN A 35 25.69 -28.12 2.25
C ASN A 35 27.06 -27.88 1.59
N VAL A 36 27.11 -27.04 0.55
CA VAL A 36 28.34 -26.67 -0.17
C VAL A 36 28.70 -25.22 0.11
N GLY A 37 30.00 -24.88 0.11
CA GLY A 37 30.44 -23.49 0.25
C GLY A 37 31.74 -23.34 1.05
N PRO A 38 32.26 -22.11 1.19
CA PRO A 38 33.53 -21.85 1.86
C PRO A 38 33.53 -22.22 3.36
N LEU A 39 32.34 -22.39 3.96
CA LEU A 39 32.11 -22.79 5.35
C LEU A 39 31.71 -24.27 5.50
N ALA A 40 31.63 -25.05 4.42
CA ALA A 40 31.34 -26.48 4.50
C ALA A 40 32.50 -27.22 5.19
N VAL A 41 32.15 -28.14 6.10
CA VAL A 41 33.10 -28.92 6.93
C VAL A 41 34.04 -29.76 6.04
N ASP A 42 33.58 -30.14 4.86
CA ASP A 42 34.31 -30.97 3.92
C ASP A 42 34.61 -30.19 2.62
N ARG A 43 35.86 -29.72 2.50
CA ARG A 43 36.32 -28.79 1.46
C ARG A 43 36.32 -29.38 0.04
N ASN A 44 36.08 -30.68 -0.09
CA ASN A 44 35.97 -31.39 -1.36
C ASN A 44 34.52 -31.61 -1.81
N GLN A 45 33.52 -31.11 -1.08
CA GLN A 45 32.12 -31.16 -1.51
C GLN A 45 31.86 -30.10 -2.57
N GLY A 46 32.15 -30.47 -3.81
CA GLY A 46 31.63 -29.77 -4.98
C GLY A 46 30.19 -30.16 -5.28
N ILE A 47 29.60 -29.50 -6.26
CA ILE A 47 28.26 -29.79 -6.73
C ILE A 47 28.35 -30.95 -7.72
N ALA A 48 27.61 -32.04 -7.49
CA ALA A 48 27.52 -33.13 -8.44
C ALA A 48 26.82 -32.65 -9.72
N THR A 49 27.50 -32.79 -10.86
CA THR A 49 26.97 -32.47 -12.20
C THR A 49 26.99 -33.71 -13.08
N ALA A 50 26.31 -33.65 -14.23
CA ALA A 50 26.32 -34.73 -15.22
C ALA A 50 27.73 -35.09 -15.74
N HIS A 51 28.69 -34.18 -15.62
CA HIS A 51 30.06 -34.33 -16.13
C HIS A 51 31.11 -34.50 -15.01
N GLY A 52 30.67 -34.75 -13.77
CA GLY A 52 31.53 -34.90 -12.61
C GLY A 52 31.25 -33.85 -11.53
N THR A 53 32.16 -33.72 -10.57
CA THR A 53 31.97 -32.84 -9.42
C THR A 53 32.53 -31.45 -9.74
N ALA A 54 31.66 -30.43 -9.74
CA ALA A 54 32.05 -29.04 -9.95
C ALA A 54 32.47 -28.37 -8.64
N LYS A 55 33.68 -27.80 -8.61
CA LYS A 55 34.21 -27.12 -7.43
C LYS A 55 33.46 -25.81 -7.18
N VAL A 56 33.17 -25.52 -5.91
CA VAL A 56 32.63 -24.23 -5.46
C VAL A 56 33.78 -23.33 -5.00
N ASP A 57 33.89 -22.14 -5.57
CA ASP A 57 34.96 -21.16 -5.31
C ASP A 57 34.51 -20.04 -4.36
N GLY A 58 33.19 -19.84 -4.20
CA GLY A 58 32.66 -18.80 -3.32
C GLY A 58 31.15 -18.80 -3.19
N THR A 59 30.66 -17.92 -2.32
CA THR A 59 29.23 -17.64 -2.20
C THR A 59 28.91 -16.15 -2.28
N TYR A 60 27.64 -15.83 -2.58
CA TYR A 60 27.14 -14.47 -2.59
C TYR A 60 25.79 -14.35 -1.90
N ASP A 61 25.58 -13.21 -1.24
CA ASP A 61 24.31 -12.88 -0.60
C ASP A 61 23.35 -12.20 -1.58
N TYR A 62 22.10 -12.64 -1.57
CA TYR A 62 21.04 -12.11 -2.41
C TYR A 62 19.71 -12.03 -1.64
N PRO A 63 19.61 -11.11 -0.67
CA PRO A 63 18.44 -11.00 0.19
C PRO A 63 17.23 -10.47 -0.57
N ALA A 64 16.03 -10.67 -0.01
CA ALA A 64 14.76 -10.17 -0.53
C ALA A 64 14.60 -8.66 -0.33
N ASP A 65 15.52 -7.84 -0.85
CA ASP A 65 15.57 -6.38 -0.64
C ASP A 65 14.96 -5.55 -1.78
N GLY A 66 14.15 -6.17 -2.62
CA GLY A 66 13.52 -5.57 -3.80
C GLY A 66 14.39 -5.54 -5.06
N ARG A 67 15.60 -6.12 -5.03
CA ARG A 67 16.41 -6.36 -6.23
C ARG A 67 15.74 -7.38 -7.18
N ARG A 68 16.08 -7.33 -8.47
CA ARG A 68 15.50 -8.22 -9.51
C ARG A 68 15.58 -9.71 -9.10
N ALA A 69 14.50 -10.46 -9.31
CA ALA A 69 14.48 -11.89 -8.99
C ALA A 69 15.41 -12.71 -9.91
N GLY A 70 15.74 -13.94 -9.49
CA GLY A 70 16.46 -14.92 -10.34
C GLY A 70 17.91 -15.22 -9.95
N PHE A 71 18.44 -14.56 -8.90
CA PHE A 71 19.79 -14.83 -8.35
C PHE A 71 19.75 -15.32 -6.90
N ALA A 72 18.59 -15.28 -6.22
CA ALA A 72 18.45 -15.82 -4.86
C ALA A 72 18.83 -17.31 -4.75
N TYR A 73 18.57 -18.07 -5.82
CA TYR A 73 18.82 -19.50 -5.90
C TYR A 73 19.63 -19.87 -7.16
N GLY A 74 20.62 -19.03 -7.50
CA GLY A 74 21.37 -19.11 -8.75
C GLY A 74 22.78 -19.69 -8.58
N LEU A 75 23.19 -20.50 -9.55
CA LEU A 75 24.57 -20.96 -9.71
C LEU A 75 25.27 -20.11 -10.78
N LEU A 76 26.44 -19.56 -10.44
CA LEU A 76 27.24 -18.74 -11.37
C LEU A 76 28.47 -19.52 -11.80
N SER A 77 28.64 -19.70 -13.11
CA SER A 77 29.77 -20.40 -13.72
C SER A 77 30.69 -19.39 -14.41
N PRO A 78 31.88 -19.09 -13.86
CA PRO A 78 32.83 -18.21 -14.50
C PRO A 78 33.33 -18.76 -15.84
N VAL A 79 33.26 -17.94 -16.88
CA VAL A 79 33.82 -18.20 -18.21
C VAL A 79 34.84 -17.10 -18.57
N PRO A 80 35.86 -17.40 -19.39
CA PRO A 80 36.82 -16.40 -19.84
C PRO A 80 36.14 -15.22 -20.54
N ALA A 81 36.62 -13.99 -20.30
CA ALA A 81 36.00 -12.75 -20.80
C ALA A 81 35.94 -12.63 -22.34
N GLY A 82 36.66 -13.48 -23.08
CA GLY A 82 36.58 -13.59 -24.54
C GLY A 82 35.70 -14.74 -25.05
N GLY A 83 34.93 -15.39 -24.17
CA GLY A 83 34.17 -16.60 -24.47
C GLY A 83 32.90 -16.39 -25.31
N GLY A 84 32.49 -15.15 -25.57
CA GLY A 84 31.29 -14.86 -26.36
C GLY A 84 30.61 -13.56 -25.95
N ALA A 85 29.43 -13.32 -26.54
CA ALA A 85 28.53 -12.25 -26.15
C ALA A 85 27.72 -12.66 -24.89
N PHE A 86 27.26 -11.68 -24.14
CA PHE A 86 26.42 -11.87 -22.95
C PHE A 86 25.14 -11.07 -23.09
N ASP A 87 24.05 -11.59 -22.51
CA ASP A 87 22.74 -10.94 -22.55
C ASP A 87 22.70 -9.65 -21.71
N GLU A 88 23.57 -9.54 -20.71
CA GLU A 88 23.50 -8.48 -19.71
C GLU A 88 24.87 -7.96 -19.28
N CYS A 89 24.97 -6.64 -19.07
CA CYS A 89 26.13 -5.98 -18.47
C CYS A 89 25.74 -5.40 -17.11
N TRP A 90 26.49 -5.76 -16.07
CA TRP A 90 26.23 -5.32 -14.70
C TRP A 90 27.41 -4.50 -14.18
N VAL A 91 27.10 -3.34 -13.60
CA VAL A 91 28.09 -2.44 -13.01
C VAL A 91 27.60 -1.97 -11.65
N ARG A 92 28.52 -1.89 -10.69
CA ARG A 92 28.28 -1.27 -9.38
C ARG A 92 28.93 0.11 -9.37
N SER A 93 28.16 1.15 -9.12
CA SER A 93 28.67 2.51 -8.93
C SER A 93 28.00 3.19 -7.75
N TRP A 94 28.79 3.86 -6.91
CA TRP A 94 28.30 4.69 -5.83
C TRP A 94 29.22 5.90 -5.66
N PRO A 95 28.72 7.14 -5.76
CA PRO A 95 27.36 7.53 -6.14
C PRO A 95 27.04 7.23 -7.62
N PRO A 96 25.76 7.13 -8.01
CA PRO A 96 25.39 6.93 -9.41
C PRO A 96 25.74 8.17 -10.24
N SER A 97 26.51 8.00 -11.31
CA SER A 97 26.87 9.08 -12.23
C SER A 97 26.07 8.99 -13.55
N PRO A 98 25.61 10.12 -14.12
CA PRO A 98 24.95 10.13 -15.43
C PRO A 98 25.83 9.56 -16.55
N GLU A 99 27.15 9.77 -16.46
CA GLU A 99 28.14 9.30 -17.43
C GLU A 99 28.23 7.77 -17.45
N MET A 100 27.99 7.10 -16.32
CA MET A 100 28.00 5.64 -16.23
C MET A 100 26.98 5.00 -17.17
N ARG A 101 25.81 5.63 -17.35
CA ARG A 101 24.79 5.13 -18.29
C ARG A 101 25.25 5.17 -19.75
N MET A 102 26.05 6.17 -20.11
CA MET A 102 26.65 6.26 -21.43
C MET A 102 27.76 5.23 -21.62
N LEU A 103 28.60 5.02 -20.60
CA LEU A 103 29.68 4.05 -20.63
C LEU A 103 29.17 2.61 -20.75
N ILE A 104 28.11 2.23 -20.03
CA ILE A 104 27.51 0.90 -20.14
C ILE A 104 27.00 0.62 -21.57
N ARG A 105 26.50 1.63 -22.29
CA ARG A 105 26.05 1.44 -23.68
C ARG A 105 27.19 1.12 -24.64
N LEU A 106 28.44 1.43 -24.30
CA LEU A 106 29.60 1.07 -25.13
C LEU A 106 29.91 -0.43 -25.08
N SER A 107 29.36 -1.19 -24.13
CA SER A 107 29.51 -2.65 -24.10
C SER A 107 28.57 -3.38 -25.06
N LEU A 108 27.66 -2.66 -25.74
CA LEU A 108 26.72 -3.26 -26.68
C LEU A 108 27.44 -3.65 -27.97
N ILE A 109 27.19 -4.88 -28.43
CA ILE A 109 27.70 -5.37 -29.71
C ILE A 109 26.67 -5.02 -30.80
N PRO A 110 27.02 -4.17 -31.79
CA PRO A 110 26.08 -3.78 -32.85
C PRO A 110 25.60 -5.00 -33.65
N GLY A 111 24.29 -5.13 -33.83
CA GLY A 111 23.69 -6.18 -34.65
C GLY A 111 23.73 -7.60 -34.04
N ALA A 112 24.14 -7.75 -32.77
CA ALA A 112 24.18 -9.04 -32.08
C ALA A 112 22.84 -9.46 -31.44
N GLY A 113 21.77 -8.69 -31.64
CA GLY A 113 20.42 -9.01 -31.15
C GLY A 113 19.62 -9.82 -32.15
N GLU A 114 18.68 -10.62 -31.66
CA GLU A 114 17.72 -11.32 -32.53
C GLU A 114 16.84 -10.32 -33.30
N PRO A 115 16.40 -10.66 -34.53
CA PRO A 115 15.37 -9.89 -35.22
C PRO A 115 14.10 -9.82 -34.36
N ASN A 116 13.69 -8.61 -33.97
CA ASN A 116 12.58 -8.30 -33.04
C ASN A 116 12.88 -8.43 -31.53
N ALA A 117 14.13 -8.50 -31.11
CA ALA A 117 14.47 -8.36 -29.69
C ALA A 117 14.16 -6.95 -29.16
N ASP A 118 13.77 -6.86 -27.89
CA ASP A 118 13.58 -5.58 -27.21
C ASP A 118 14.89 -4.78 -27.19
N PRO A 119 14.84 -3.44 -27.31
CA PRO A 119 16.03 -2.62 -27.25
C PRO A 119 16.69 -2.73 -25.86
N PRO A 120 18.03 -2.71 -25.77
CA PRO A 120 18.73 -2.83 -24.49
C PRO A 120 18.37 -1.66 -23.56
N VAL A 121 17.85 -1.99 -22.38
CA VAL A 121 17.44 -1.01 -21.36
C VAL A 121 18.44 -0.97 -20.23
N VAL A 122 18.91 0.24 -19.88
CA VAL A 122 19.69 0.46 -18.67
C VAL A 122 18.73 0.68 -17.50
N SER A 123 18.71 -0.25 -16.56
CA SER A 123 17.86 -0.20 -15.37
C SER A 123 18.67 -0.38 -14.09
N GLN A 124 18.13 0.10 -12.97
CA GLN A 124 18.74 -0.09 -11.65
C GLN A 124 18.32 -1.44 -11.07
N LEU A 125 19.28 -2.27 -10.67
CA LEU A 125 19.01 -3.61 -10.15
C LEU A 125 18.13 -3.61 -8.89
N ASN A 126 18.37 -2.68 -7.98
CA ASN A 126 17.55 -2.47 -6.79
C ASN A 126 17.03 -1.04 -6.75
N THR A 127 15.77 -0.83 -7.13
CA THR A 127 15.11 0.49 -7.11
C THR A 127 14.66 0.91 -5.71
N ARG A 128 14.53 -0.04 -4.77
CA ARG A 128 14.02 0.21 -3.42
C ARG A 128 15.10 0.25 -2.34
N LYS A 129 16.31 -0.24 -2.60
CA LYS A 129 17.44 -0.28 -1.64
C LYS A 129 17.00 -0.76 -0.23
N GLY A 130 16.10 -1.75 -0.16
CA GLY A 130 15.57 -2.26 1.11
C GLY A 130 14.55 -1.35 1.82
N THR A 131 14.05 -0.27 1.20
CA THR A 131 12.90 0.46 1.74
C THR A 131 11.64 -0.36 1.51
N GLU A 132 11.11 -0.93 2.58
CA GLU A 132 9.81 -1.60 2.57
C GLU A 132 8.68 -0.57 2.56
N PHE A 133 7.59 -0.90 1.88
CA PHE A 133 6.38 -0.08 1.91
C PHE A 133 5.58 -0.43 3.17
N ASP A 134 5.68 0.38 4.20
CA ASP A 134 4.81 0.25 5.38
C ASP A 134 3.42 0.85 5.10
N GLY A 135 2.54 0.00 4.56
CA GLY A 135 1.15 0.35 4.31
C GLY A 135 0.36 0.64 5.58
N ALA A 136 0.70 -0.01 6.70
CA ALA A 136 -0.05 0.13 7.96
C ALA A 136 0.21 1.50 8.59
N ALA A 137 1.46 1.92 8.71
CA ALA A 137 1.80 3.25 9.22
C ALA A 137 1.22 4.36 8.34
N ARG A 138 1.29 4.21 7.01
CA ARG A 138 0.70 5.16 6.06
C ARG A 138 -0.83 5.24 6.18
N PHE A 139 -1.51 4.12 6.41
CA PHE A 139 -2.97 4.08 6.59
C PHE A 139 -3.41 4.76 7.88
N GLU A 140 -2.63 4.61 8.97
CA GLU A 140 -2.91 5.26 10.26
C GLU A 140 -2.69 6.78 10.24
N GLN A 141 -1.78 7.26 9.38
CA GLN A 141 -1.46 8.68 9.23
C GLN A 141 -2.39 9.43 8.26
N ARG A 142 -3.42 8.78 7.72
CA ARG A 142 -4.36 9.45 6.79
C ARG A 142 -5.15 10.56 7.47
N VAL A 143 -5.29 11.70 6.79
CA VAL A 143 -6.12 12.83 7.26
C VAL A 143 -7.60 12.43 7.41
N THR A 144 -8.08 11.52 6.56
CA THR A 144 -9.46 11.02 6.59
C THR A 144 -9.80 10.16 7.81
N ARG A 145 -8.83 9.85 8.68
CA ARG A 145 -9.04 9.09 9.93
C ARG A 145 -10.07 9.75 10.84
N PHE A 146 -10.06 11.07 10.92
CA PHE A 146 -11.01 11.83 11.73
C PHE A 146 -12.38 12.02 11.06
N GLY A 147 -12.57 11.52 9.83
CA GLY A 147 -13.79 11.74 9.06
C GLY A 147 -15.06 11.27 9.78
N ALA A 148 -15.02 10.11 10.43
CA ALA A 148 -16.17 9.60 11.20
C ALA A 148 -16.48 10.46 12.45
N MET A 149 -15.45 10.95 13.14
CA MET A 149 -15.64 11.84 14.31
C MET A 149 -16.16 13.21 13.89
N ALA A 150 -15.65 13.77 12.80
CA ALA A 150 -16.14 15.01 12.22
C ALA A 150 -17.61 14.87 11.78
N ALA A 151 -17.95 13.76 11.11
CA ALA A 151 -19.32 13.47 10.71
C ALA A 151 -20.28 13.29 11.90
N LEU A 152 -19.81 12.70 13.01
CA LEU A 152 -20.56 12.65 14.26
C LEU A 152 -20.89 14.06 14.79
N ALA A 153 -19.86 14.91 14.90
CA ALA A 153 -20.03 16.27 15.42
C ALA A 153 -20.98 17.11 14.53
N VAL A 154 -20.78 17.06 13.22
CA VAL A 154 -21.63 17.76 12.25
C VAL A 154 -23.07 17.24 12.30
N GLY A 155 -23.26 15.91 12.34
CA GLY A 155 -24.58 15.30 12.46
C GLY A 155 -25.32 15.77 13.70
N MET A 156 -24.69 15.73 14.88
CA MET A 156 -25.29 16.21 16.13
C MET A 156 -25.69 17.69 16.07
N VAL A 157 -24.81 18.55 15.56
CA VAL A 157 -25.08 20.00 15.47
C VAL A 157 -26.26 20.26 14.53
N LEU A 158 -26.26 19.67 13.34
CA LEU A 158 -27.35 19.84 12.38
C LEU A 158 -28.70 19.34 12.94
N GLY A 159 -28.71 18.19 13.60
CA GLY A 159 -29.92 17.66 14.23
C GLY A 159 -30.45 18.56 15.35
N TYR A 160 -29.55 19.05 16.20
CA TYR A 160 -29.90 19.96 17.30
C TYR A 160 -30.49 21.28 16.78
N PHE A 161 -29.83 21.92 15.82
CA PHE A 161 -30.28 23.20 15.26
C PHE A 161 -31.55 23.08 14.41
N SER A 162 -31.72 21.96 13.69
CA SER A 162 -32.96 21.64 12.98
C SER A 162 -34.17 21.74 13.93
N VAL A 163 -34.09 21.11 15.11
CA VAL A 163 -35.17 21.14 16.11
C VAL A 163 -35.25 22.49 16.82
N ARG A 164 -34.12 23.14 17.09
CA ARG A 164 -34.07 24.46 17.75
C ARG A 164 -34.73 25.56 16.92
N SER A 165 -34.66 25.46 15.59
CA SER A 165 -35.31 26.41 14.69
C SER A 165 -36.85 26.34 14.81
N ARG A 166 -37.41 25.14 15.03
CA ARG A 166 -38.86 24.88 15.21
C ARG A 166 -39.34 24.93 16.66
N ARG A 167 -38.56 25.53 17.56
CA ARG A 167 -38.84 25.54 19.01
C ARG A 167 -40.22 26.10 19.39
N LEU A 168 -40.77 27.02 18.60
CA LEU A 168 -42.06 27.66 18.86
C LEU A 168 -43.21 26.69 18.59
N GLU A 169 -43.20 26.03 17.43
CA GLU A 169 -44.16 24.99 17.05
C GLU A 169 -44.16 23.84 18.07
N LEU A 170 -42.97 23.46 18.52
CA LEU A 170 -42.78 22.40 19.51
C LEU A 170 -43.24 22.81 20.92
N ALA A 171 -43.12 24.08 21.28
CA ALA A 171 -43.62 24.59 22.56
C ALA A 171 -45.15 24.76 22.55
N SER A 172 -45.73 25.19 21.43
CA SER A 172 -47.19 25.29 21.29
C SER A 172 -47.85 23.91 21.30
N ALA A 173 -47.26 22.91 20.64
CA ALA A 173 -47.75 21.53 20.68
C ALA A 173 -47.80 20.97 22.11
N LYS A 174 -46.79 21.25 22.94
CA LYS A 174 -46.81 20.89 24.37
C LYS A 174 -47.95 21.58 25.12
N HIS A 175 -48.18 22.86 24.84
CA HIS A 175 -49.27 23.61 25.47
C HIS A 175 -50.66 23.09 25.08
N SER A 176 -50.81 22.59 23.85
CA SER A 176 -52.01 21.88 23.39
C SER A 176 -52.17 20.45 23.94
N GLY A 177 -51.34 20.04 24.91
CA GLY A 177 -51.47 18.77 25.62
C GLY A 177 -50.71 17.59 24.99
N VAL A 178 -49.85 17.81 23.99
CA VAL A 178 -49.02 16.74 23.42
C VAL A 178 -47.99 16.27 24.44
N THR A 179 -47.97 14.97 24.73
CA THR A 179 -47.02 14.40 25.68
C THR A 179 -45.58 14.49 25.17
N ALA A 180 -44.62 14.66 26.08
CA ALA A 180 -43.20 14.73 25.73
C ALA A 180 -42.66 13.42 25.12
N ALA A 181 -43.35 12.28 25.32
CA ALA A 181 -42.99 11.02 24.68
C ALA A 181 -43.44 11.01 23.20
N THR A 182 -44.69 11.36 22.93
CA THR A 182 -45.24 11.45 21.56
C THR A 182 -44.46 12.43 20.70
N GLN A 183 -44.10 13.59 21.26
CA GLN A 183 -43.32 14.59 20.54
C GLN A 183 -41.90 14.12 20.19
N ARG A 184 -41.23 13.41 21.11
CA ARG A 184 -39.90 12.84 20.83
C ARG A 184 -39.97 11.74 19.77
N LEU A 185 -41.03 10.92 19.80
CA LEU A 185 -41.26 9.90 18.79
C LEU A 185 -41.47 10.52 17.40
N GLN A 186 -42.32 11.56 17.31
CA GLN A 186 -42.56 12.28 16.06
C GLN A 186 -41.26 12.87 15.49
N VAL A 187 -40.51 13.61 16.30
CA VAL A 187 -39.22 14.19 15.89
C VAL A 187 -38.24 13.11 15.45
N GLY A 188 -38.19 11.98 16.17
CA GLY A 188 -37.37 10.83 15.83
C GLY A 188 -37.72 10.24 14.47
N ILE A 189 -39.01 10.04 14.18
CA ILE A 189 -39.48 9.52 12.89
C ILE A 189 -39.16 10.49 11.75
N GLU A 190 -39.43 11.79 11.92
CA GLU A 190 -39.12 12.81 10.90
C GLU A 190 -37.63 12.80 10.54
N HIS A 191 -36.75 12.77 11.56
CA HIS A 191 -35.30 12.78 11.34
C HIS A 191 -34.79 11.44 10.81
N ALA A 192 -35.43 10.32 11.16
CA ALA A 192 -35.12 9.01 10.58
C ALA A 192 -35.45 8.94 9.08
N VAL A 193 -36.58 9.51 8.65
CA VAL A 193 -36.95 9.60 7.23
C VAL A 193 -35.94 10.46 6.47
N VAL A 194 -35.55 11.63 7.02
CA VAL A 194 -34.51 12.50 6.43
C VAL A 194 -33.16 11.79 6.36
N ALA A 195 -32.76 11.09 7.43
CA ALA A 195 -31.51 10.33 7.45
C ALA A 195 -31.51 9.20 6.41
N LEU A 196 -32.62 8.49 6.23
CA LEU A 196 -32.76 7.44 5.22
C LEU A 196 -32.64 8.00 3.80
N MET A 197 -33.31 9.12 3.50
CA MET A 197 -33.18 9.79 2.21
C MET A 197 -31.73 10.23 1.93
N ALA A 198 -31.06 10.81 2.92
CA ALA A 198 -29.66 11.18 2.81
C ALA A 198 -28.76 9.96 2.54
N TRP A 199 -29.06 8.81 3.15
CA TRP A 199 -28.34 7.56 2.93
C TRP A 199 -28.48 7.04 1.50
N ILE A 200 -29.71 7.04 0.98
CA ILE A 200 -30.03 6.62 -0.39
C ILE A 200 -29.29 7.48 -1.42
N LEU A 201 -29.14 8.78 -1.16
CA LEU A 201 -28.42 9.71 -2.04
C LEU A 201 -26.89 9.61 -1.89
N ALA A 202 -26.38 9.42 -0.67
CA ALA A 202 -24.94 9.40 -0.40
C ALA A 202 -24.27 8.13 -0.95
N MET A 203 -24.92 6.97 -0.86
CA MET A 203 -24.37 5.69 -1.31
C MET A 203 -23.93 5.65 -2.78
N PRO A 204 -24.79 5.99 -3.76
CA PRO A 204 -24.39 6.00 -5.16
C PRO A 204 -23.27 7.02 -5.44
N MET A 205 -23.23 8.14 -4.71
CA MET A 205 -22.19 9.14 -4.86
C MET A 205 -20.83 8.64 -4.36
N ILE A 206 -20.79 7.90 -3.24
CA ILE A 206 -19.58 7.24 -2.73
C ILE A 206 -19.07 6.21 -3.74
N ILE A 207 -19.98 5.38 -4.28
CA ILE A 207 -19.63 4.36 -5.27
C ILE A 207 -19.10 5.01 -6.55
N TYR A 208 -19.75 6.07 -7.03
CA TYR A 208 -19.32 6.81 -8.21
C TYR A 208 -17.93 7.43 -8.02
N ALA A 209 -17.70 8.10 -6.89
CA ALA A 209 -16.39 8.70 -6.57
C ALA A 209 -15.28 7.65 -6.45
N ALA A 210 -15.58 6.49 -5.85
CA ALA A 210 -14.62 5.40 -5.74
C ALA A 210 -14.26 4.81 -7.11
N ARG A 211 -15.23 4.74 -8.04
CA ARG A 211 -15.01 4.28 -9.42
C ARG A 211 -14.24 5.30 -10.27
N SER A 212 -14.60 6.59 -10.18
CA SER A 212 -13.96 7.63 -11.00
C SER A 212 -12.50 7.88 -10.64
N ALA A 213 -12.10 7.56 -9.40
CA ALA A 213 -10.72 7.66 -8.95
C ALA A 213 -9.78 6.56 -9.50
N GLY A 214 -10.29 5.55 -10.20
CA GLY A 214 -9.48 4.49 -10.82
C GLY A 214 -8.69 3.63 -9.82
N LEU A 215 -9.18 3.51 -8.58
CA LEU A 215 -8.47 2.82 -7.51
C LEU A 215 -8.63 1.29 -7.63
N PRO A 216 -7.55 0.51 -7.37
CA PRO A 216 -7.57 -0.95 -7.56
C PRO A 216 -8.53 -1.68 -6.61
N ASP A 217 -8.75 -1.16 -5.40
CA ASP A 217 -9.57 -1.80 -4.36
C ASP A 217 -10.89 -1.07 -4.09
N LEU A 218 -11.81 -1.16 -5.07
CA LEU A 218 -13.15 -0.59 -4.97
C LEU A 218 -13.93 -0.97 -3.69
N PRO A 219 -14.00 -2.24 -3.23
CA PRO A 219 -14.80 -2.60 -2.07
C PRO A 219 -14.28 -1.98 -0.76
N VAL A 220 -12.96 -1.91 -0.61
CA VAL A 220 -12.32 -1.32 0.59
C VAL A 220 -12.62 0.17 0.67
N MET A 221 -12.59 0.88 -0.47
CA MET A 221 -12.89 2.30 -0.55
C MET A 221 -14.36 2.61 -0.24
N VAL A 222 -15.28 1.78 -0.75
CA VAL A 222 -16.72 1.93 -0.44
C VAL A 222 -16.96 1.73 1.05
N VAL A 223 -16.36 0.71 1.68
CA VAL A 223 -16.46 0.49 3.13
C VAL A 223 -15.91 1.69 3.91
N LEU A 224 -14.74 2.21 3.53
CA LEU A 224 -14.14 3.38 4.17
C LEU A 224 -15.01 4.65 4.04
N GLY A 225 -15.55 4.91 2.85
CA GLY A 225 -16.42 6.06 2.59
C GLY A 225 -17.80 5.96 3.25
N THR A 226 -18.27 4.74 3.53
CA THR A 226 -19.58 4.50 4.16
C THR A 226 -19.56 4.77 5.68
N LYS A 227 -18.41 4.58 6.35
CA LYS A 227 -18.27 4.75 7.81
C LYS A 227 -18.75 6.12 8.32
N PRO A 228 -18.34 7.27 7.75
CA PRO A 228 -18.85 8.58 8.17
C PRO A 228 -20.37 8.69 8.06
N VAL A 229 -20.98 8.15 6.99
CA VAL A 229 -22.43 8.21 6.78
C VAL A 229 -23.19 7.38 7.81
N LEU A 230 -22.69 6.18 8.12
CA LEU A 230 -23.24 5.32 9.17
C LEU A 230 -23.19 5.96 10.56
N VAL A 231 -22.16 6.77 10.84
CA VAL A 231 -22.02 7.47 12.12
C VAL A 231 -22.86 8.76 12.15
N ALA A 232 -22.98 9.47 11.03
CA ALA A 232 -23.73 10.72 10.95
C ALA A 232 -25.23 10.54 11.18
N ALA A 233 -25.83 9.47 10.65
CA ALA A 233 -27.28 9.22 10.77
C ALA A 233 -27.78 9.10 12.23
N PRO A 234 -27.21 8.22 13.09
CA PRO A 234 -27.61 8.17 14.50
C PRO A 234 -27.23 9.45 15.25
N ALA A 235 -26.09 10.07 14.93
CA ALA A 235 -25.68 11.34 15.54
C ALA A 235 -26.68 12.46 15.28
N PHE A 236 -27.24 12.53 14.06
CA PHE A 236 -28.29 13.47 13.67
C PHE A 236 -29.59 13.28 14.47
N ILE A 237 -30.03 12.03 14.63
CA ILE A 237 -31.23 11.71 15.42
C ILE A 237 -31.01 12.04 16.90
N ILE A 238 -29.85 11.70 17.46
CA ILE A 238 -29.49 12.02 18.85
C ILE A 238 -29.47 13.53 19.07
N GLY A 239 -28.86 14.28 18.15
CA GLY A 239 -28.85 15.74 18.18
C GLY A 239 -30.26 16.35 18.18
N ALA A 240 -31.15 15.81 17.36
CA ALA A 240 -32.55 16.24 17.29
C ALA A 240 -33.32 15.95 18.59
N ILE A 241 -33.18 14.75 19.15
CA ILE A 241 -33.82 14.38 20.43
C ILE A 241 -33.30 15.25 21.57
N ALA A 242 -31.98 15.52 21.61
CA ALA A 242 -31.38 16.44 22.57
C ALA A 242 -31.96 17.86 22.42
N GLY A 243 -32.10 18.35 21.18
CA GLY A 243 -32.78 19.61 20.89
C GLY A 243 -34.20 19.66 21.45
N ALA A 244 -34.99 18.61 21.21
CA ALA A 244 -36.37 18.50 21.69
C ALA A 244 -36.48 18.49 23.22
N ALA A 245 -35.51 17.85 23.89
CA ALA A 245 -35.44 17.79 25.35
C ALA A 245 -35.15 19.16 26.00
N THR A 246 -34.42 20.04 25.32
CA THR A 246 -34.14 21.40 25.82
C THR A 246 -35.33 22.35 25.77
N ILE A 247 -36.36 22.04 24.97
CA ILE A 247 -37.54 22.91 24.78
C ILE A 247 -38.53 22.68 25.93
N ARG A 248 -38.78 23.73 26.73
CA ARG A 248 -39.74 23.72 27.85
C ARG A 248 -40.94 24.64 27.56
N GLU A 249 -42.12 24.21 27.99
CA GLU A 249 -43.38 24.96 27.84
C GLU A 249 -43.33 26.35 28.50
N LYS A 250 -42.72 26.44 29.70
CA LYS A 250 -42.56 27.69 30.46
C LYS A 250 -41.77 28.80 29.74
N GLN A 251 -41.12 28.48 28.61
CA GLN A 251 -40.35 29.45 27.82
C GLN A 251 -41.16 30.10 26.70
N LEU A 252 -42.43 29.73 26.50
CA LEU A 252 -43.28 30.24 25.42
C LEU A 252 -43.32 31.78 25.40
N PHE A 253 -43.67 32.41 26.51
CA PHE A 253 -43.70 33.88 26.64
C PHE A 253 -42.34 34.55 26.42
N ARG A 254 -41.26 33.89 26.87
CA ARG A 254 -39.89 34.41 26.70
C ARG A 254 -39.42 34.30 25.25
N TYR A 255 -39.87 33.30 24.51
CA TYR A 255 -39.59 33.19 23.07
C TYR A 255 -40.41 34.18 22.24
N PHE A 256 -41.65 34.49 22.65
CA PHE A 256 -42.45 35.55 22.02
C PHE A 256 -41.89 36.95 22.28
N SER A 257 -41.36 37.21 23.49
CA SER A 257 -40.83 38.53 23.85
C SER A 257 -39.45 38.86 23.25
N ASN A 258 -38.71 37.87 22.74
CA ASN A 258 -37.39 38.03 22.11
C ASN A 258 -37.47 37.97 20.56
N ARG A 259 -38.64 38.23 19.99
CA ARG A 259 -38.87 38.41 18.55
C ARG A 259 -39.18 39.87 18.28
#